data_AF-A0A953G3F6-F1
#
_entry.id   AF-A0A953G3F6-F1
#
_cell.length_a   1.000
_cell.length_b   1.000
_cell.length_c   1.000
_cell.angle_alpha   90.00
_cell.angle_beta   90.00
_cell.angle_gamma   90.00
#
_symmetry.space_group_name_H-M   'P 1'
#
loop_
_entity.id
_entity.type
_entity.pdbx_description
1 polymer ?
#
loop_
_entity_poly.entity_id
_entity_poly.type
_entity_poly.pdbx_seq_one_letter_code
_entity_poly.pdbx_strand_id
1 'polypeptide(L)' 'LSIALNLAEGRGKPTRKDQLRFFSIAFGSVRECQAILILHDLEGSPCWKSLDSVAASLYKLIHNAAG' A
#
# COMPACT_ATOMS: atom_id res chain seq x y z
N LEU A 1 2.23 9.91 4.56
CA LEU A 1 1.10 9.84 5.52
C LEU A 1 -0.10 9.06 4.98
N SER A 2 -0.53 9.31 3.72
CA SER A 2 -1.69 8.64 3.09
C SER A 2 -1.77 7.12 3.30
N ILE A 3 -0.65 6.40 3.10
CA ILE A 3 -0.58 4.94 3.23
C ILE A 3 -1.06 4.48 4.63
N ALA A 4 -0.54 5.09 5.69
CA ALA A 4 -0.88 4.73 7.07
C ALA A 4 -2.32 5.10 7.42
N LEU A 5 -2.80 6.28 6.99
CA LEU A 5 -4.16 6.72 7.25
C LEU A 5 -5.20 5.82 6.57
N ASN A 6 -4.99 5.47 5.30
CA ASN A 6 -5.91 4.59 4.58
C ASN A 6 -5.88 3.16 5.13
N LEU A 7 -4.74 2.66 5.62
CA LEU A 7 -4.68 1.38 6.34
C LEU A 7 -5.51 1.41 7.63
N ALA A 8 -5.35 2.45 8.44
CA ALA A 8 -6.07 2.61 9.70
C ALA A 8 -7.58 2.79 9.48
N GLU A 9 -7.96 3.65 8.53
CA GLU A 9 -9.36 3.87 8.18
C GLU A 9 -9.98 2.62 7.57
N GLY A 10 -9.27 1.95 6.66
CA GLY A 10 -9.69 0.69 6.07
C GLY A 10 -9.97 -0.35 7.13
N ARG A 11 -9.05 -0.56 8.08
CA ARG A 11 -9.25 -1.50 9.20
C ARG A 11 -10.48 -1.21 10.05
N GLY A 12 -10.89 0.06 10.15
CA GLY A 12 -12.09 0.49 10.87
C GLY A 12 -13.40 0.27 10.12
N LYS A 13 -13.39 -0.12 8.84
CA LYS A 13 -14.63 -0.30 8.07
C LYS A 13 -15.35 -1.61 8.42
N PRO A 14 -16.69 -1.60 8.46
CA PRO A 14 -17.50 -2.72 8.94
C PRO A 14 -17.55 -3.90 7.96
N THR A 15 -17.37 -3.66 6.65
CA THR A 15 -17.44 -4.71 5.64
C THR A 15 -16.08 -4.94 4.99
N ARG A 16 -15.79 -6.20 4.63
CA ARG A 16 -14.57 -6.57 3.88
C ARG A 16 -14.45 -5.78 2.57
N LYS A 17 -15.57 -5.55 1.88
CA LYS A 17 -15.63 -4.76 0.65
C LYS A 17 -15.14 -3.32 0.87
N ASP A 18 -15.59 -2.68 1.94
CA ASP A 18 -15.16 -1.33 2.28
C ASP A 18 -13.70 -1.32 2.73
N GLN A 19 -13.27 -2.28 3.56
CA GLN A 19 -11.86 -2.42 3.95
C GLN A 19 -10.94 -2.50 2.73
N LEU A 20 -11.30 -3.36 1.76
CA LEU A 20 -10.54 -3.56 0.52
C LEU A 20 -10.42 -2.30 -0.31
N ARG A 21 -11.46 -1.45 -0.37
CA ARG A 21 -11.40 -0.17 -1.06
C ARG A 21 -10.28 0.72 -0.50
N PHE A 22 -10.19 0.83 0.82
CA PHE A 22 -9.16 1.65 1.48
C PHE A 22 -7.76 1.04 1.35
N PHE A 23 -7.64 -0.29 1.43
CA PHE A 23 -6.36 -0.96 1.20
C PHE A 23 -5.86 -0.76 -0.23
N SER A 24 -6.75 -0.79 -1.23
CA SER A 24 -6.41 -0.45 -2.62
C SER A 24 -5.95 1.00 -2.78
N ILE A 25 -6.55 1.96 -2.06
CA ILE A 25 -6.08 3.35 -2.05
C ILE A 25 -4.67 3.44 -1.44
N ALA A 26 -4.44 2.78 -0.30
CA ALA A 26 -3.12 2.72 0.32
C ALA A 26 -2.08 2.11 -0.63
N PHE A 27 -2.45 1.07 -1.38
CA PHE A 27 -1.57 0.44 -2.38
C PHE A 27 -1.24 1.41 -3.53
N GLY A 28 -2.22 2.17 -4.01
CA GLY A 28 -1.99 3.25 -4.97
C GLY A 28 -0.96 4.27 -4.47
N SER A 29 -1.11 4.74 -3.22
CA SER A 29 -0.15 5.67 -2.62
C SER A 29 1.26 5.08 -2.45
N VAL A 30 1.40 3.77 -2.21
CA VAL A 30 2.72 3.11 -2.21
C VAL A 30 3.33 3.14 -3.61
N ARG A 31 2.55 2.86 -4.65
CA ARG A 31 3.01 2.87 -6.06
C ARG A 31 3.46 4.27 -6.50
N GLU A 32 2.76 5.31 -6.06
CA GLU A 32 3.17 6.71 -6.29
C GLU A 32 4.53 7.00 -5.67
N CYS A 33 4.76 6.60 -4.40
CA CYS A 33 6.06 6.76 -3.76
C CYS A 33 7.16 5.96 -4.47
N GLN A 34 6.88 4.73 -4.91
CA GLN A 34 7.84 3.93 -5.68
C GLN A 34 8.18 4.61 -7.02
N ALA A 35 7.19 5.18 -7.72
CA ALA A 35 7.42 5.91 -8.96
C ALA A 35 8.34 7.12 -8.75
N ILE A 36 8.18 7.86 -7.65
CA ILE A 36 9.09 8.97 -7.29
C ILE A 36 10.52 8.44 -7.08
N LEU A 37 10.70 7.30 -6.41
CA LEU A 37 12.04 6.73 -6.22
C LEU A 37 12.67 6.26 -7.54
N ILE A 38 11.89 5.67 -8.44
CA ILE A 38 12.34 5.27 -9.79
C ILE A 38 12.82 6.50 -10.57
N LEU A 39 12.09 7.61 -10.53
CA LEU A 39 12.46 8.85 -11.24
C LEU A 39 13.79 9.46 -10.74
N HIS A 40 14.27 9.02 -9.58
CA HIS A 40 15.52 9.49 -8.98
C HIS A 40 16.60 8.39 -8.90
N ASP A 41 16.39 7.23 -9.56
CA ASP A 41 17.30 6.08 -9.52
C ASP A 41 17.60 5.58 -8.08
N LEU A 42 16.58 5.63 -7.21
CA LEU A 42 16.69 5.31 -5.78
C LEU A 42 16.16 3.91 -5.40
N GLU A 43 16.01 2.98 -6.34
CA GLU A 43 15.55 1.61 -6.07
C GLU A 43 16.51 0.82 -5.18
N GLY A 44 17.78 1.22 -5.10
CA GLY A 44 18.75 0.64 -4.16
C GLY A 44 18.59 1.12 -2.71
N SER A 45 17.77 2.15 -2.47
CA SER A 45 17.71 2.85 -1.19
C SER A 45 16.99 2.04 -0.09
N PRO A 46 17.25 2.33 1.20
CA PRO A 46 16.46 1.78 2.31
C PRO A 46 14.96 2.13 2.22
N CYS A 47 14.64 3.30 1.65
CA CYS A 47 13.26 3.72 1.41
C CYS A 47 12.56 2.80 0.40
N TRP A 48 13.25 2.39 -0.67
CA TRP A 48 12.72 1.44 -1.63
C TRP A 48 12.37 0.10 -0.97
N LYS A 49 13.30 -0.46 -0.18
CA LYS A 49 13.08 -1.74 0.53
C LYS A 49 11.87 -1.66 1.47
N SER A 50 11.70 -0.52 2.14
CA SER A 50 10.53 -0.29 3.01
C SER A 50 9.23 -0.25 2.20
N LEU A 51 9.20 0.49 1.09
CA LEU A 51 8.03 0.58 0.21
C LEU A 51 7.70 -0.77 -0.42
N ASP A 52 8.69 -1.53 -0.87
CA ASP A 52 8.51 -2.85 -1.48
C ASP A 52 7.90 -3.86 -0.50
N SER A 53 8.39 -3.89 0.74
CA SER A 53 7.81 -4.72 1.80
C SER A 53 6.34 -4.36 2.09
N VAL A 54 6.01 -3.07 2.11
CA VAL A 54 4.63 -2.61 2.33
C VAL A 54 3.76 -2.94 1.11
N ALA A 55 4.26 -2.77 -0.11
CA ALA A 55 3.57 -3.13 -1.34
C ALA A 55 3.23 -4.62 -1.37
N ALA A 56 4.19 -5.49 -1.05
CA ALA A 56 3.98 -6.94 -1.00
C ALA A 56 2.94 -7.33 0.06
N SER A 57 2.97 -6.67 1.22
CA SER A 57 2.00 -6.91 2.30
C SER A 57 0.59 -6.49 1.90
N LEU A 58 0.44 -5.32 1.28
CA LEU A 58 -0.85 -4.82 0.77
C LEU A 58 -1.38 -5.69 -0.37
N TYR A 59 -0.51 -6.11 -1.30
CA TYR A 59 -0.89 -7.01 -2.38
C TYR A 59 -1.51 -8.30 -1.83
N LYS A 60 -0.82 -8.96 -0.88
CA LYS A 60 -1.35 -10.15 -0.21
C LYS A 60 -2.64 -9.87 0.54
N LEU A 61 -2.71 -8.76 1.28
CA LEU A 61 -3.91 -8.37 2.02
C LEU A 61 -5.11 -8.20 1.10
N ILE A 62 -4.94 -7.57 -0.06
CA ILE A 62 -6.01 -7.32 -1.02
C ILE A 62 -6.43 -8.62 -1.74
N HIS A 63 -5.46 -9.42 -2.20
CA HIS A 63 -5.73 -10.58 -3.06
C HIS A 63 -6.12 -11.83 -2.25
N ASN A 64 -5.54 -12.04 -1.07
CA ASN A 64 -6.00 -13.12 -0.16
C ASN A 64 -7.35 -12.76 0.46
N ALA A 65 -7.72 -11.48 0.46
CA ALA A 65 -9.04 -11.05 0.89
C ALA A 65 -10.12 -11.16 -0.22
N ALA A 66 -9.74 -11.52 -1.45
CA ALA A 66 -10.69 -11.67 -2.55
C ALA A 66 -11.18 -13.13 -2.73
N GLY A 67 -10.52 -14.09 -2.07
CA GLY A 67 -10.99 -15.48 -1.90
C GLY A 67 -11.80 -15.67 -0.61
#